data_AF-A0A5J4RGD5-F1
#
_entry.id   AF-A0A5J4RGD5-F1
#
_cell.length_a   1.000
_cell.length_b   1.000
_cell.length_c   1.000
_cell.angle_alpha   90.00
_cell.angle_beta   90.00
_cell.angle_gamma   90.00
#
_symmetry.space_group_name_H-M   'P 1'
#
loop_
_entity.id
_entity.type
_entity.pdbx_description
1 polymer ?
#
loop_
_entity_poly.entity_id
_entity_poly.type
_entity_poly.pdbx_seq_one_letter_code
_entity_poly.pdbx_strand_id
1 'polypeptide(L)' 'MQDEELIVYDILDKLKSSVPDVDKKIVLRNDEVIIGNFNFFDFEGLPSVLKTYKFDIIEMKKDSITVKKKDNIIYFSPKD' A
#
# COMPACT_ATOMS: atom_id res chain seq x y z
N MET A 1 -2.39 -10.00 -16.75
CA MET A 1 -2.48 -10.68 -15.43
C MET A 1 -1.14 -10.62 -14.69
N GLN A 2 0.01 -10.95 -15.29
CA GLN A 2 1.32 -10.86 -14.59
C GLN A 2 1.69 -9.43 -14.13
N ASP A 3 1.30 -8.40 -14.87
CA ASP A 3 1.63 -7.01 -14.52
C ASP A 3 0.86 -6.49 -13.30
N GLU A 4 -0.36 -6.99 -13.08
CA GLU A 4 -1.24 -6.55 -11.99
C GLU A 4 -0.72 -7.02 -10.62
N GLU A 5 -0.32 -8.29 -10.52
CA GLU A 5 0.25 -8.85 -9.30
C GLU A 5 1.53 -8.11 -8.91
N LEU A 6 2.41 -7.81 -9.88
CA LEU A 6 3.65 -7.07 -9.63
C LEU A 6 3.37 -5.65 -9.09
N ILE A 7 2.37 -4.95 -9.64
CA ILE A 7 1.96 -3.63 -9.15
C ILE A 7 1.46 -3.73 -7.71
N VAL A 8 0.61 -4.72 -7.41
CA VAL A 8 0.08 -4.92 -6.04
C VAL A 8 1.20 -5.24 -5.04
N TYR A 9 2.18 -6.07 -5.43
CA TYR A 9 3.35 -6.34 -4.58
C TYR A 9 4.17 -5.08 -4.29
N ASP A 10 4.41 -4.25 -5.30
CA ASP A 10 5.18 -3.02 -5.14
C ASP A 10 4.42 -1.97 -4.31
N ILE A 11 3.10 -1.84 -4.51
CA ILE A 11 2.23 -1.04 -3.62
C ILE A 11 2.40 -1.49 -2.17
N LEU A 12 2.35 -2.79 -1.89
CA LEU A 12 2.50 -3.31 -0.54
C LEU A 12 3.90 -3.07 0.03
N ASP A 13 4.95 -3.22 -0.77
CA ASP A 13 6.33 -2.95 -0.36
C ASP A 13 6.50 -1.47 0.04
N LYS A 14 5.96 -0.56 -0.78
CA LYS A 14 5.93 0.88 -0.49
C LYS A 14 5.15 1.17 0.78
N LEU A 15 3.96 0.63 0.95
CA LEU A 15 3.17 0.85 2.17
C LEU A 15 3.84 0.29 3.43
N LYS A 16 4.61 -0.80 3.33
CA LYS A 16 5.35 -1.39 4.45
C LYS A 16 6.59 -0.57 4.83
N SER A 17 7.29 -0.01 3.83
CA SER A 17 8.48 0.82 4.02
C SER A 17 8.16 2.29 4.33
N SER A 18 6.95 2.75 3.99
CA SER A 18 6.49 4.09 4.29
C SER A 18 6.33 4.34 5.79
N VAL A 19 6.79 5.51 6.21
CA VAL A 19 6.59 6.01 7.57
C VAL A 19 5.22 6.69 7.62
N PRO A 20 4.30 6.23 8.48
CA PRO A 20 3.00 6.88 8.60
C PRO A 20 3.12 8.25 9.25
N ASP A 21 2.17 9.14 8.94
CA ASP A 21 2.05 10.47 9.54
C ASP A 21 1.57 10.41 11.02
N VAL A 22 1.35 11.59 11.62
CA VAL A 22 0.89 11.73 13.00
C VAL A 22 -0.47 11.06 13.29
N ASP A 23 -1.30 10.86 12.25
CA ASP A 23 -2.61 10.19 12.33
C ASP A 23 -2.54 8.68 12.00
N LYS A 24 -1.31 8.15 11.82
CA LYS A 24 -1.03 6.79 11.34
C LYS A 24 -1.46 6.53 9.89
N LYS A 25 -1.56 7.56 9.07
CA LYS A 25 -1.93 7.47 7.66
C LYS A 25 -0.70 7.46 6.77
N ILE A 26 -0.82 6.78 5.64
CA ILE A 26 0.18 6.73 4.58
C ILE A 26 -0.54 7.12 3.30
N VAL A 27 0.00 8.12 2.61
CA VAL A 27 -0.43 8.46 1.25
C VAL A 27 0.59 7.84 0.31
N LEU A 28 0.11 7.02 -0.62
CA LEU A 28 0.92 6.44 -1.69
C LEU A 28 0.39 6.95 -3.02
N ARG A 29 1.27 7.51 -3.84
CA ARG A 29 0.98 7.93 -5.21
C ARG A 29 1.47 6.88 -6.21
N ASN A 30 0.83 6.82 -7.37
CA ASN A 30 1.15 5.82 -8.40
C ASN A 30 2.55 6.03 -9.03
N ASP A 31 3.12 7.23 -8.95
CA ASP A 31 4.46 7.57 -9.43
C ASP A 31 5.57 7.12 -8.45
N GLU A 32 5.20 6.77 -7.21
CA GLU A 32 6.10 6.19 -6.22
C GLU A 32 6.30 4.68 -6.40
N VAL A 33 5.47 4.06 -7.25
CA VAL A 33 5.49 2.64 -7.63
C VAL A 33 6.29 2.48 -8.93
N ILE A 34 7.21 1.52 -8.96
CA ILE A 34 8.19 1.26 -10.03
C ILE A 34 7.48 1.02 -11.36
N ILE A 35 6.38 0.28 -11.31
CA ILE A 35 5.49 0.06 -12.46
C ILE A 35 4.50 1.24 -12.48
N GLY A 36 5.04 2.45 -12.67
CA GLY A 36 4.27 3.69 -12.63
C GLY A 36 3.31 3.84 -13.82
N ASN A 37 2.31 4.72 -13.65
CA ASN A 37 1.22 5.01 -14.59
C ASN A 37 0.07 3.97 -14.63
N PHE A 38 -0.51 3.69 -13.48
CA PHE A 38 -1.78 2.97 -13.34
C PHE A 38 -2.81 3.80 -12.56
N ASN A 39 -4.06 3.34 -12.55
CA ASN A 39 -5.10 3.91 -11.71
C ASN A 39 -5.47 2.92 -10.59
N PHE A 40 -5.51 3.38 -9.34
CA PHE A 40 -5.84 2.53 -8.20
C PHE A 40 -7.23 1.89 -8.29
N PHE A 41 -8.16 2.49 -9.03
CA PHE A 41 -9.49 1.91 -9.27
C PHE A 41 -9.48 0.72 -10.24
N ASP A 42 -8.41 0.52 -11.00
CA ASP A 42 -8.32 -0.61 -11.94
C ASP A 42 -8.08 -1.94 -11.19
N PHE A 43 -7.77 -1.88 -9.89
CA PHE A 43 -7.44 -3.04 -9.06
C PHE A 43 -8.58 -3.38 -8.11
N GLU A 44 -9.62 -4.04 -8.61
CA GLU A 44 -10.80 -4.42 -7.81
C GLU A 44 -10.43 -5.26 -6.57
N GLY A 45 -9.34 -6.04 -6.64
CA GLY A 45 -8.83 -6.86 -5.53
C GLY A 45 -8.01 -6.10 -4.49
N LEU A 46 -7.53 -4.89 -4.80
CA LEU A 46 -6.61 -4.13 -3.94
C LEU A 46 -7.17 -3.86 -2.53
N PRO A 47 -8.45 -3.47 -2.33
CA PRO A 47 -9.02 -3.31 -1.00
C PRO A 47 -8.94 -4.58 -0.13
N SER A 48 -9.20 -5.74 -0.71
CA SER A 48 -9.14 -7.04 -0.01
C SER A 48 -7.70 -7.40 0.37
N VAL A 49 -6.75 -7.14 -0.53
CA VAL A 49 -5.32 -7.35 -0.27
C VAL A 49 -4.84 -6.44 0.86
N LEU A 50 -5.08 -5.13 0.77
CA LEU A 50 -4.67 -4.16 1.79
C LEU A 50 -5.22 -4.51 3.16
N LYS A 51 -6.49 -4.93 3.23
CA LYS A 51 -7.12 -5.38 4.47
C LYS A 51 -6.43 -6.61 5.07
N THR A 52 -6.03 -7.56 4.22
CA THR A 52 -5.24 -8.75 4.63
C THR A 52 -3.91 -8.35 5.26
N TYR A 53 -3.28 -7.29 4.77
CA TYR A 53 -2.04 -6.72 5.30
C TYR A 53 -2.24 -5.65 6.38
N LYS A 54 -3.45 -5.56 6.97
CA LYS A 54 -3.79 -4.62 8.06
C LYS A 54 -3.69 -3.15 7.65
N PHE A 55 -3.95 -2.83 6.39
CA PHE A 55 -4.17 -1.46 5.93
C PHE A 55 -5.67 -1.24 5.70
N ASP A 56 -6.22 -0.19 6.31
CA ASP A 56 -7.56 0.29 5.96
C ASP A 56 -7.44 1.39 4.93
N ILE A 57 -8.21 1.32 3.85
CA ILE A 57 -8.33 2.42 2.89
C ILE A 57 -9.15 3.52 3.55
N ILE A 58 -8.58 4.73 3.61
CA ILE A 58 -9.27 5.95 4.06
C ILE A 58 -9.84 6.69 2.85
N GLU A 59 -9.03 6.81 1.79
CA GLU A 59 -9.41 7.51 0.58
C GLU A 59 -8.71 6.86 -0.63
N MET A 60 -9.42 6.71 -1.74
CA MET A 60 -8.86 6.26 -3.00
C MET A 60 -9.15 7.32 -4.06
N LYS A 61 -8.12 7.74 -4.78
CA LYS A 61 -8.16 8.62 -5.94
C LYS A 61 -7.54 7.90 -7.13
N LYS A 62 -7.68 8.50 -8.31
CA LYS A 62 -7.14 7.95 -9.56
C LYS A 62 -5.65 7.60 -9.44
N ASP A 63 -4.86 8.55 -8.93
CA ASP A 63 -3.40 8.53 -8.90
C ASP A 63 -2.81 8.38 -7.49
N SER A 64 -3.66 8.26 -6.46
CA SER A 64 -3.18 8.10 -5.08
C SER A 64 -4.15 7.30 -4.22
N ILE A 65 -3.61 6.61 -3.22
CA ILE A 65 -4.38 5.97 -2.16
C ILE A 65 -3.89 6.45 -0.80
N THR A 66 -4.83 6.77 0.09
CA THR A 66 -4.56 7.03 1.50
C THR A 66 -5.02 5.84 2.31
N VAL A 67 -4.10 5.23 3.04
CA VAL A 67 -4.37 4.10 3.92
C VAL A 67 -4.01 4.43 5.36
N LYS A 68 -4.63 3.75 6.31
CA LYS A 68 -4.27 3.77 7.72
C LYS A 68 -3.74 2.41 8.12
N LYS A 69 -2.56 2.39 8.72
CA LYS A 69 -1.97 1.14 9.23
C LYS A 69 -2.66 0.77 10.54
N LYS A 70 -3.32 -0.39 10.59
CA LYS A 70 -3.82 -0.97 11.83
C LYS A 70 -2.62 -1.56 12.58
N ASP A 71 -2.21 -0.87 13.64
CA ASP A 71 -1.21 -1.39 14.58
C ASP A 71 -1.59 -2.79 15.05
N ASN A 72 -0.76 -3.77 14.68
CA ASN A 72 -0.16 -4.63 15.68
C ASN A 72 1.02 -5.38 15.07
N ILE A 73 2.20 -5.08 15.65
CA ILE A 73 3.49 -5.79 15.61
C ILE A 73 4.54 -5.18 14.67
N ILE A 74 5.54 -4.58 15.32
CA ILE A 74 6.88 -4.34 14.80
C ILE A 74 7.54 -5.72 14.68
N TYR A 75 7.83 -6.19 13.48
CA TYR A 75 8.81 -7.27 13.31
C TYR A 75 10.19 -6.63 13.45
N PHE A 76 10.80 -6.72 14.62
CA PHE A 76 12.25 -6.67 14.69
C PHE A 76 12.75 -7.94 13.99
N SER A 77 13.42 -7.81 12.85
CA SER A 77 14.38 -8.83 12.45
C SER A 77 15.62 -8.61 13.30
N PRO A 78 15.94 -9.46 14.29
CA PRO A 78 17.32 -9.53 14.77
C PRO A 78 18.16 -9.97 13.57
N LYS A 79 19.08 -9.10 13.13
CA LYS A 79 20.20 -9.54 12.32
C LYS A 79 21.12 -10.31 13.29
N ASP A 80 21.10 -11.64 13.20
CA ASP A 80 22.26 -12.48 13.52
C ASP A 80 23.33 -12.29 12.43
#